data_AF-C4YVV3-F1
#
_entry.id   AF-C4YVV3-F1
#
_cell.length_a   1.000
_cell.length_b   1.000
_cell.length_c   1.000
_cell.angle_alpha   90.00
_cell.angle_beta   90.00
_cell.angle_gamma   90.00
#
_symmetry.space_group_name_H-M   'P 1'
#
loop_
_entity.id
_entity.type
_entity.pdbx_description
1 polymer ?
#
loop_
_entity_poly.entity_id
_entity_poly.type
_entity_poly.pdbx_seq_one_letter_code
_entity_poly.pdbx_strand_id
1 'polypeptide(L)'
;MSVKSLFFTREALNNIKIPTEKQNIYRDTKEKGLFLIVSYGGSKTFYLGKKIQQLYQKIKIGRFPELSITEARTRASELKGEIAKGYNPAEERARLSKEPTFKEFYDKYLNEYSKTKEPSAIS
;
A
#
# COMPACT_ATOMS: atom_id res chain seq x y z
N MET A 1 -13.97 13.60 5.96
CA MET A 1 -12.89 13.61 4.96
C MET A 1 -13.34 14.54 3.86
N SER A 2 -12.59 15.62 3.60
CA SER A 2 -12.87 16.47 2.43
C SER A 2 -12.20 15.84 1.21
N VAL A 3 -12.96 15.67 0.13
CA VAL A 3 -12.45 15.21 -1.17
C VAL A 3 -12.44 16.42 -2.09
N LYS A 4 -11.27 16.77 -2.63
CA LYS A 4 -11.09 17.91 -3.54
C LYS A 4 -10.43 17.44 -4.83
N SER A 5 -10.78 18.05 -5.95
CA SER A 5 -10.03 17.89 -7.20
C SER A 5 -8.91 18.92 -7.24
N LEU A 6 -7.71 18.52 -7.69
CA LEU A 6 -6.54 19.39 -7.74
C LEU A 6 -5.65 18.96 -8.91
N PHE A 7 -5.15 19.90 -9.70
CA PHE A 7 -4.09 19.61 -10.65
C PHE A 7 -2.77 19.46 -9.89
N PHE A 8 -2.20 18.26 -9.87
CA PHE A 8 -0.98 18.05 -9.08
C PHE A 8 0.22 18.72 -9.74
N THR A 9 0.76 19.71 -9.02
CA THR A 9 2.08 20.33 -9.23
C THR A 9 2.87 20.29 -7.92
N ARG A 10 4.20 20.36 -8.00
CA ARG A 10 5.06 20.36 -6.80
C ARG A 10 4.66 21.48 -5.83
N GLU A 11 4.44 22.68 -6.38
CA GLU A 11 3.97 23.84 -5.62
C GLU A 11 2.60 23.59 -4.98
N ALA A 12 1.63 23.12 -5.76
CA ALA A 12 0.29 22.85 -5.23
C ALA A 12 0.32 21.85 -4.08
N LEU A 13 1.12 20.77 -4.19
CA LEU A 13 1.22 19.77 -3.13
C LEU A 13 1.97 20.27 -1.88
N ASN A 14 3.01 21.08 -2.06
CA ASN A 14 3.74 21.72 -0.97
C ASN A 14 2.85 22.69 -0.18
N ASN A 15 1.98 23.42 -0.88
CA ASN A 15 1.09 24.42 -0.27
C ASN A 15 -0.15 23.81 0.40
N ILE A 16 -0.33 22.48 0.37
CA ILE A 16 -1.43 21.83 1.10
C ILE A 16 -1.21 21.97 2.60
N LYS A 17 -2.08 22.75 3.23
CA LYS A 17 -2.19 22.85 4.69
C LYS A 17 -2.43 21.46 5.31
N ILE A 18 -1.68 21.18 6.36
CA ILE A 18 -1.86 19.97 7.16
C ILE A 18 -3.27 20.02 7.78
N PRO A 19 -4.11 18.98 7.63
CA PRO A 19 -5.41 18.96 8.26
C PRO A 19 -5.26 18.99 9.77
N THR A 20 -6.05 19.83 10.44
CA THR A 20 -6.16 19.88 11.91
C THR A 20 -7.04 18.74 12.44
N GLU A 21 -7.92 18.18 11.60
CA GLU A 21 -8.80 17.08 11.95
C GLU A 21 -9.01 16.15 10.76
N LYS A 22 -8.97 14.83 11.01
CA LYS A 22 -9.14 13.77 10.00
C LYS A 22 -8.12 13.89 8.84
N GLN A 23 -8.29 13.04 7.82
CA GLN A 23 -7.45 13.07 6.62
C GLN A 23 -8.13 13.89 5.51
N ASN A 24 -7.31 14.59 4.71
CA ASN A 24 -7.74 15.27 3.49
C ASN A 24 -7.38 14.43 2.26
N ILE A 25 -8.27 14.40 1.27
CA ILE A 25 -8.09 13.65 0.03
C ILE A 25 -8.13 14.64 -1.14
N TYR A 26 -7.08 14.63 -1.96
CA TYR A 26 -6.98 15.41 -3.19
C TYR A 26 -6.91 14.45 -4.37
N ARG A 27 -7.76 14.61 -5.40
CA ARG A 27 -7.74 13.79 -6.61
C ARG A 27 -7.00 14.54 -7.70
N ASP A 28 -6.06 13.87 -8.37
CA ASP A 28 -5.38 14.48 -9.51
C ASP A 28 -6.37 14.68 -10.65
N THR A 29 -6.37 15.87 -11.25
CA THR A 29 -7.20 16.14 -12.43
C THR A 29 -6.59 15.60 -13.72
N LYS A 30 -5.28 15.33 -13.74
CA LYS A 30 -4.58 14.80 -14.93
C LYS A 30 -4.67 13.28 -15.02
N GLU A 31 -4.38 12.57 -13.93
CA GLU A 31 -4.38 11.10 -13.90
C GLU A 31 -5.61 10.54 -13.18
N LYS A 32 -6.59 10.04 -13.95
CA LYS A 32 -7.84 9.51 -13.39
C LYS A 32 -7.59 8.34 -12.45
N GLY A 33 -8.09 8.48 -11.22
CA GLY A 33 -7.99 7.47 -10.17
C GLY A 33 -6.79 7.69 -9.25
N LEU A 34 -5.82 8.54 -9.63
CA LEU A 34 -4.74 8.95 -8.75
C LEU A 34 -5.27 9.98 -7.73
N PHE A 35 -4.96 9.76 -6.45
CA PHE A 35 -5.28 10.70 -5.40
C PHE A 35 -4.21 10.71 -4.31
N LEU A 36 -4.12 11.83 -3.60
CA LEU A 36 -3.21 12.06 -2.50
C LEU A 36 -4.01 12.09 -1.19
N ILE A 37 -3.60 11.29 -0.21
CA ILE A 37 -4.06 11.41 1.17
C ILE A 37 -3.04 12.24 1.95
N VAL A 38 -3.51 13.27 2.63
CA VAL A 38 -2.73 14.05 3.58
C VAL A 38 -3.19 13.71 5.00
N SER A 39 -2.27 13.17 5.80
CA SER A 39 -2.53 12.82 7.20
C SER A 39 -2.39 14.02 8.13
N TYR A 40 -2.86 13.87 9.36
CA TYR A 40 -2.67 14.85 10.44
C TYR A 40 -1.19 15.10 10.74
N GLY A 41 -0.33 14.09 10.59
CA GLY A 41 1.13 14.24 10.72
C GLY A 41 1.80 14.87 9.50
N GLY A 42 1.04 15.44 8.56
CA GLY A 42 1.55 16.10 7.36
C GLY A 42 2.04 15.17 6.25
N SER A 43 2.04 13.85 6.46
CA SER A 43 2.44 12.90 5.42
C SER A 43 1.54 12.98 4.21
N LYS A 44 2.13 12.95 3.02
CA LYS A 44 1.43 13.03 1.73
C LYS A 44 1.71 11.75 0.96
N THR A 45 0.69 10.92 0.76
CA THR A 45 0.86 9.60 0.11
C THR A 45 -0.07 9.47 -1.08
N PHE A 46 0.48 9.08 -2.22
CA PHE A 46 -0.24 8.78 -3.45
C PHE A 46 -0.87 7.39 -3.40
N TYR A 47 -2.10 7.31 -3.88
CA TYR A 47 -2.87 6.08 -4.01
C TYR A 47 -3.58 6.03 -5.36
N LEU A 48 -3.76 4.82 -5.88
CA LEU A 48 -4.70 4.53 -6.96
C LEU A 48 -6.02 4.04 -6.35
N GLY A 49 -7.12 4.66 -6.78
CA GLY A 49 -8.48 4.24 -6.48
C GLY A 49 -9.08 3.52 -7.67
N LYS A 50 -9.39 2.22 -7.51
CA LYS A 50 -9.91 1.40 -8.61
C LYS A 50 -10.91 0.37 -8.10
N LYS A 51 -12.00 0.21 -8.84
CA LYS A 51 -12.96 -0.88 -8.65
C LYS A 51 -12.40 -2.15 -9.31
N ILE A 52 -12.23 -3.21 -8.54
CA ILE A 52 -11.71 -4.53 -8.94
C ILE A 52 -12.67 -5.56 -8.38
N GLN A 53 -13.20 -6.46 -9.23
CA GLN A 53 -14.18 -7.49 -8.81
C GLN A 53 -15.32 -6.92 -7.95
N GLN A 54 -15.95 -5.85 -8.43
CA GLN A 54 -17.02 -5.10 -7.72
C GLN A 54 -16.63 -4.31 -6.46
N LEU A 55 -15.42 -4.46 -5.94
CA LEU A 55 -14.96 -3.79 -4.72
C LEU A 55 -14.05 -2.60 -5.05
N TYR A 56 -14.29 -1.46 -4.39
CA TYR A 56 -13.42 -0.29 -4.51
C TYR A 56 -12.18 -0.47 -3.64
N GLN A 57 -11.02 -0.58 -4.29
CA GLN A 57 -9.74 -0.72 -3.62
C GLN A 57 -8.92 0.57 -3.69
N LYS A 58 -8.18 0.82 -2.61
CA LYS A 58 -7.12 1.83 -2.55
C LYS A 58 -5.77 1.11 -2.56
N ILE A 59 -4.95 1.40 -3.56
CA ILE A 59 -3.64 0.79 -3.76
C ILE A 59 -2.59 1.86 -3.50
N LYS A 60 -1.69 1.63 -2.55
CA LYS A 60 -0.63 2.58 -2.19
C LYS A 60 0.41 2.61 -3.32
N ILE A 61 0.76 3.80 -3.80
CA ILE A 61 1.78 3.97 -4.86
C ILE A 61 3.11 4.42 -4.24
N GLY A 62 3.08 5.43 -3.38
CA GLY A 62 4.28 5.98 -2.77
C GLY A 62 4.05 7.30 -2.06
N ARG A 63 5.07 7.80 -1.36
CA ARG A 63 5.00 9.03 -0.57
C ARG A 63 5.62 10.19 -1.35
N PHE A 64 5.06 11.38 -1.19
CA PHE A 64 5.66 12.63 -1.69
C PHE A 64 6.48 13.27 -0.55
N PRO A 65 7.68 13.83 -0.81
CA PRO A 65 8.30 14.05 -2.13
C PRO A 65 9.20 12.91 -2.64
N GLU A 66 9.31 11.80 -1.91
CA GLU A 66 10.21 10.69 -2.28
C GLU A 66 9.84 10.05 -3.63
N LEU A 67 8.55 10.04 -3.96
CA LEU A 67 8.02 9.73 -5.28
C LEU A 67 7.53 11.02 -5.93
N SER A 68 8.03 11.32 -7.12
CA SER A 68 7.59 12.50 -7.87
C SER A 68 6.15 12.34 -8.38
N ILE A 69 5.53 13.46 -8.73
CA ILE A 69 4.17 13.48 -9.31
C ILE A 69 4.16 12.72 -10.65
N THR A 70 5.19 12.90 -11.48
CA THR A 70 5.30 12.24 -12.79
C THR A 70 5.41 10.72 -12.63
N GLU A 71 6.24 10.26 -11.71
CA GLU A 71 6.35 8.82 -11.40
C GLU A 71 5.05 8.28 -10.81
N ALA A 72 4.40 9.01 -9.91
CA ALA A 72 3.11 8.61 -9.34
C ALA A 72 2.03 8.43 -10.42
N ARG A 73 1.98 9.33 -11.41
CA ARG A 73 1.08 9.21 -12.57
C ARG A 73 1.42 8.01 -13.44
N THR A 74 2.70 7.82 -13.74
CA THR A 74 3.20 6.70 -14.54
C THR A 74 2.83 5.36 -13.88
N ARG A 75 3.17 5.19 -12.60
CA ARG A 75 2.84 3.98 -11.82
C ARG A 75 1.33 3.76 -11.70
N ALA A 76 0.53 4.82 -11.56
CA ALA A 76 -0.93 4.69 -11.55
C ALA A 76 -1.46 4.15 -12.90
N SER A 77 -0.90 4.61 -14.02
CA SER A 77 -1.25 4.13 -15.35
C SER A 77 -0.84 2.67 -15.56
N GLU A 78 0.38 2.31 -15.17
CA GLU A 78 0.91 0.94 -15.22
C GLU A 78 0.04 -0.03 -14.41
N LEU A 79 -0.24 0.30 -13.14
CA LEU A 79 -1.09 -0.50 -12.26
C LEU A 79 -2.50 -0.68 -12.84
N LYS A 80 -3.07 0.35 -13.48
CA LYS A 80 -4.37 0.21 -14.17
C LYS A 80 -4.28 -0.78 -15.33
N GLY A 81 -3.18 -0.77 -16.08
CA GLY A 81 -2.90 -1.73 -17.15
C GLY A 81 -2.77 -3.16 -16.63
N GLU A 82 -2.03 -3.37 -15.54
CA GLU A 82 -1.91 -4.68 -14.89
C GLU A 82 -3.25 -5.20 -14.38
N ILE A 83 -4.04 -4.34 -13.73
CA ILE A 83 -5.38 -4.70 -13.25
C ILE A 83 -6.30 -5.06 -14.42
N ALA A 84 -6.19 -4.35 -15.55
CA ALA A 84 -6.95 -4.70 -16.75
C ALA A 84 -6.53 -6.05 -17.35
N LYS A 85 -5.26 -6.46 -17.16
CA LYS A 85 -4.73 -7.78 -17.53
C LYS A 85 -5.05 -8.89 -16.52
N GLY A 86 -5.76 -8.58 -15.43
CA GLY A 86 -6.19 -9.56 -14.43
C GLY A 86 -5.42 -9.54 -13.12
N TYR A 87 -4.44 -8.65 -12.94
CA TYR A 87 -3.76 -8.51 -11.65
C TYR A 87 -4.71 -8.00 -10.56
N ASN A 88 -4.77 -8.69 -9.43
CA ASN A 88 -5.54 -8.27 -8.26
C ASN A 88 -4.62 -8.02 -7.05
N PRO A 89 -4.37 -6.75 -6.68
CA PRO A 89 -3.55 -6.40 -5.51
C PRO A 89 -4.08 -6.94 -4.17
N ALA A 90 -5.39 -7.23 -4.06
CA ALA A 90 -5.93 -7.85 -2.84
C ALA A 90 -5.52 -9.32 -2.72
N GLU A 91 -5.59 -10.07 -3.82
CA GLU A 91 -5.17 -11.47 -3.87
C GLU A 91 -3.67 -11.59 -3.60
N GLU A 92 -2.86 -10.71 -4.19
CA GLU A 92 -1.41 -10.69 -3.95
C GLU A 92 -1.08 -10.42 -2.47
N ARG A 93 -1.72 -9.41 -1.86
CA ARG A 93 -1.55 -9.16 -0.42
C ARG A 93 -2.01 -10.34 0.44
N ALA A 94 -3.11 -10.99 0.07
CA ALA A 94 -3.60 -12.17 0.78
C ALA A 94 -2.63 -13.36 0.64
N ARG A 95 -1.99 -13.53 -0.52
CA ARG A 95 -0.94 -14.53 -0.73
C ARG A 95 0.26 -14.24 0.17
N LEU A 96 0.78 -13.02 0.14
CA LEU A 96 1.93 -12.60 0.95
C LEU A 96 1.64 -12.68 2.46
N SER A 97 0.41 -12.44 2.91
CA SER A 97 0.04 -12.60 4.32
C SER A 97 -0.09 -14.05 4.78
N LYS A 98 -0.26 -14.98 3.84
CA LYS A 98 -0.33 -16.43 4.10
C LYS A 98 1.02 -17.11 3.98
N GLU A 99 2.02 -16.43 3.39
CA GLU A 99 3.40 -16.88 3.47
C GLU A 99 3.85 -16.76 4.93
N PRO A 100 4.28 -17.86 5.56
CA PRO A 100 4.67 -17.84 6.96
C PRO A 100 5.77 -16.80 7.14
N THR A 101 5.57 -15.91 8.11
CA THR A 101 6.58 -14.93 8.47
C THR A 101 7.85 -15.66 8.90
N PHE A 102 9.01 -15.02 8.78
CA PHE A 102 10.28 -15.58 9.26
C PHE A 102 10.19 -16.08 10.72
N LYS A 103 9.37 -15.40 11.54
CA LYS A 103 9.05 -15.81 12.91
C LYS A 103 8.27 -17.12 12.98
N GLU A 104 7.23 -17.29 12.16
CA GLU A 104 6.43 -18.53 12.12
C GLU A 104 7.23 -19.71 11.56
N PHE A 105 8.13 -19.45 10.60
CA PHE A 105 9.08 -20.45 10.12
C PHE A 105 10.07 -20.87 11.22
N TYR A 106 10.59 -19.90 11.99
CA TYR A 106 11.51 -20.16 13.10
C TYR A 106 10.83 -20.92 14.26
N ASP A 107 9.60 -20.55 14.61
CA ASP A 107 8.81 -21.23 15.65
C ASP A 107 8.45 -22.67 15.23
N LYS A 108 8.19 -22.90 13.92
CA LYS A 108 7.98 -24.25 13.37
C LYS A 108 9.27 -25.08 13.38
N TYR A 109 10.40 -24.48 12.99
CA TYR A 109 11.72 -25.13 13.05
C TYR A 109 12.06 -25.56 14.49
N LEU A 110 11.92 -24.68 15.49
CA LEU A 110 12.18 -25.04 16.89
C LEU A 110 11.26 -26.14 17.42
N ASN A 111 9.98 -26.17 17.01
CA ASN A 111 9.03 -27.20 17.42
C ASN A 111 9.27 -28.57 16.75
N GLU A 112 9.80 -28.60 15.53
CA GLU A 112 10.15 -29.86 14.85
C GLU A 112 11.46 -30.45 15.40
N TYR A 113 12.45 -29.63 15.77
CA TYR A 113 13.73 -30.10 16.32
C TYR A 113 13.74 -30.38 17.83
N SER A 114 12.76 -29.87 18.59
CA SER A 114 12.60 -30.17 20.02
C SER A 114 11.95 -31.53 20.30
N LYS A 115 11.43 -32.23 19.28
CA LYS A 115 10.84 -33.57 19.40
C LYS A 115 11.82 -34.74 19.18
N THR A 116 13.09 -34.48 18.87
CA THR A 116 14.05 -35.54 18.48
C THR A 116 15.25 -35.74 19.40
N LYS A 117 15.21 -35.31 20.67
CA LYS A 117 16.24 -35.68 21.65
C LYS A 117 15.68 -35.93 23.05
N GLU A 118 15.16 -37.13 23.28
CA GLU A 118 15.35 -37.78 24.57
C GLU A 118 16.49 -38.81 24.41
N PRO A 119 17.65 -38.62 25.06
CA PRO A 119 18.52 -39.76 25.33
C PRO A 119 17.87 -40.56 26.47
N SER A 120 17.45 -41.78 26.14
CA SER A 120 17.13 -42.82 27.11
C SER A 120 18.28 -42.97 28.10
N ALA A 121 18.02 -42.75 29.39
CA ALA A 121 18.94 -43.12 30.45
C ALA A 121 19.09 -44.65 30.45
N ILE A 122 20.29 -45.14 30.14
CA ILE A 122 20.67 -46.55 30.29
C ILE A 122 21.70 -46.60 31.41
N SER A 123 21.25 -47.16 32.53
CA SER A 123 21.95 -47.85 33.64
C SER A 123 23.36 -47.41 34.01
#